data_AF-A0A8T4FS40-F1
#
_entry.id   AF-A0A8T4FS40-F1
#
_cell.length_a   1.000
_cell.length_b   1.000
_cell.length_c   1.000
_cell.angle_alpha   90.00
_cell.angle_beta   90.00
_cell.angle_gamma   90.00
#
_symmetry.space_group_name_H-M   'P 1'
#
loop_
_entity.id
_entity.type
_entity.pdbx_description
1 polymer ?
#
loop_
_entity_poly.entity_id
_entity_poly.type
_entity_poly.pdbx_seq_one_letter_code
_entity_poly.pdbx_strand_id
1 'polypeptide(L)' 'MPRSAPAAPSSGGSGKADWEDAVLRLLEELDVDGKGAPRDELERRAESMGISSVDLEEISNSLMDKGLVYEPNLRYLKRI' A
#
# COMPACT_ATOMS: atom_id res chain seq x y z
N MET A 1 28.44 -15.49 29.48
CA MET A 1 28.21 -14.81 28.19
C MET A 1 26.76 -15.04 27.77
N PRO A 2 25.87 -14.04 27.81
CA PRO A 2 24.53 -14.22 27.25
C PRO A 2 24.61 -14.19 25.71
N ARG A 3 24.17 -15.27 25.06
CA ARG A 3 24.05 -15.33 23.60
C ARG A 3 22.82 -14.55 23.15
N SER A 4 23.05 -13.62 22.23
CA SER A 4 22.05 -12.84 21.52
C SER A 4 20.93 -13.71 20.96
N ALA A 5 19.70 -13.19 21.08
CA ALA A 5 18.58 -13.66 20.27
C ALA A 5 18.85 -13.40 18.78
N PRO A 6 18.39 -14.27 17.89
CA PRO A 6 17.81 -13.84 16.65
C PRO A 6 16.29 -13.82 16.82
N ALA A 7 15.70 -12.63 16.70
CA ALA A 7 14.28 -12.46 16.50
C ALA A 7 13.87 -13.36 15.31
N ALA A 8 13.02 -14.34 15.58
CA ALA A 8 12.40 -15.13 14.53
C ALA A 8 11.58 -14.19 13.62
N PRO A 9 11.63 -14.36 12.29
CA PRO A 9 10.78 -13.58 11.40
C PRO A 9 9.33 -13.98 11.70
N SER A 10 8.51 -13.01 12.12
CA SER A 10 7.05 -13.17 12.16
C SER A 10 6.54 -13.32 10.73
N SER A 11 6.65 -14.53 10.20
CA SER A 11 5.96 -14.98 9.00
C SER A 11 4.68 -15.65 9.48
N GLY A 12 3.59 -14.90 9.56
CA GLY A 12 2.34 -15.44 10.10
C GLY A 12 1.19 -14.45 10.09
N GLY A 13 0.60 -14.22 8.90
CA GLY A 13 -0.70 -13.56 8.76
C GLY A 13 -0.77 -12.47 7.68
N SER A 14 0.15 -12.46 6.71
CA SER A 14 0.61 -11.17 6.20
C SER A 14 0.01 -10.70 4.87
N GLY A 15 -0.68 -11.53 4.08
CA GLY A 15 -1.08 -11.17 2.71
C GLY A 15 -1.68 -9.76 2.57
N LYS A 16 -2.76 -9.45 3.31
CA LYS A 16 -3.42 -8.13 3.21
C LYS A 16 -2.56 -6.97 3.74
N ALA A 17 -1.79 -7.18 4.81
CA ALA A 17 -0.87 -6.19 5.35
C ALA A 17 0.36 -5.94 4.46
N ASP A 18 0.86 -6.98 3.79
CA ASP A 18 1.94 -6.87 2.81
C ASP A 18 1.47 -6.08 1.57
N TRP A 19 0.24 -6.33 1.10
CA TRP A 19 -0.34 -5.59 0.00
C TRP A 19 -0.64 -4.12 0.37
N GLU A 20 -1.11 -3.86 1.60
CA GLU A 20 -1.27 -2.50 2.13
C GLU A 20 0.05 -1.72 2.09
N ASP A 21 1.15 -2.32 2.57
CA ASP A 21 2.47 -1.70 2.53
C ASP A 21 2.94 -1.49 1.07
N ALA A 22 2.73 -2.47 0.20
CA ALA A 22 3.05 -2.36 -1.22
C ALA A 22 2.30 -1.21 -1.90
N VAL A 23 1.00 -1.05 -1.63
CA VAL A 23 0.18 0.06 -2.14
C VAL A 23 0.67 1.38 -1.59
N LEU A 24 0.98 1.48 -0.29
CA LEU A 24 1.53 2.70 0.30
C LEU A 24 2.86 3.11 -0.34
N ARG A 25 3.76 2.15 -0.58
CA ARG A 25 5.02 2.42 -1.28
C ARG A 25 4.78 2.87 -2.71
N LEU A 26 3.86 2.23 -3.42
CA LEU A 26 3.48 2.66 -4.77
C LEU A 26 2.94 4.08 -4.79
N LEU A 27 2.09 4.44 -3.84
CA LEU A 27 1.56 5.79 -3.74
C LEU A 27 2.68 6.82 -3.56
N GLU A 28 3.69 6.55 -2.74
CA GLU A 28 4.87 7.43 -2.62
C GLU A 28 5.71 7.48 -3.89
N GLU A 29 5.94 6.34 -4.56
CA GLU A 29 6.70 6.31 -5.81
C GLU A 29 5.99 7.06 -6.95
N LEU A 30 4.67 6.99 -6.97
CA LEU A 30 3.81 7.63 -7.97
C LEU A 30 3.47 9.08 -7.63
N ASP A 31 3.58 9.50 -6.37
CA ASP A 31 3.37 10.88 -5.90
C ASP A 31 4.58 11.78 -6.20
N VAL A 32 4.99 11.85 -7.46
CA VAL A 32 6.18 12.61 -7.89
C VAL A 32 5.95 14.13 -7.81
N ASP A 33 4.72 14.56 -8.05
CA ASP A 33 4.31 15.97 -8.09
C ASP A 33 3.71 16.47 -6.76
N GLY A 34 3.61 15.61 -5.74
CA GLY A 34 2.98 15.93 -4.47
C GLY A 34 1.46 16.12 -4.56
N LYS A 35 0.83 15.73 -5.67
CA LYS A 35 -0.62 15.87 -5.92
C LYS A 35 -1.43 14.59 -5.67
N GLY A 36 -0.75 13.49 -5.37
CA GLY A 36 -1.30 12.14 -5.27
C GLY A 36 -0.90 11.29 -6.48
N ALA A 37 -0.82 9.99 -6.24
CA ALA A 37 -0.64 8.99 -7.25
C ALA A 37 -1.92 8.84 -8.11
N PRO A 38 -1.80 8.83 -9.44
CA PRO A 38 -2.91 8.53 -10.32
C PRO A 38 -3.35 7.08 -10.13
N ARG A 39 -4.64 6.88 -9.86
CA ARG A 39 -5.24 5.56 -9.62
C ARG A 39 -5.06 4.62 -10.79
N ASP A 40 -5.11 5.13 -12.02
CA ASP A 40 -4.87 4.35 -13.25
C ASP A 40 -3.47 3.71 -13.27
N GLU A 41 -2.44 4.46 -12.85
CA GLU A 41 -1.06 3.96 -12.77
C GLU A 41 -0.85 3.07 -11.54
N LEU A 42 -1.51 3.41 -10.43
CA LEU A 42 -1.52 2.57 -9.23
C LEU A 42 -2.11 1.20 -9.54
N GLU A 43 -3.25 1.14 -10.24
CA GLU A 43 -3.89 -0.10 -10.68
C GLU A 43 -2.98 -0.90 -11.60
N ARG A 44 -2.34 -0.28 -12.59
CA ARG A 44 -1.35 -0.96 -13.45
C ARG A 44 -0.18 -1.56 -12.67
N ARG A 45 0.39 -0.79 -11.74
CA ARG A 45 1.50 -1.22 -10.89
C ARG A 45 1.07 -2.35 -9.95
N ALA A 46 -0.11 -2.22 -9.37
CA ALA A 46 -0.70 -3.19 -8.46
C ALA A 46 -1.03 -4.51 -9.20
N GLU A 47 -1.63 -4.45 -10.38
CA GLU A 47 -1.86 -5.61 -11.25
C GLU A 47 -0.54 -6.30 -11.61
N SER A 48 0.52 -5.53 -11.90
CA SER A 48 1.85 -6.09 -12.14
C SER A 48 2.46 -6.80 -10.93
N MET A 49 2.00 -6.48 -9.72
CA MET A 49 2.35 -7.19 -8.48
C MET A 49 1.41 -8.36 -8.17
N GLY A 50 0.31 -8.51 -8.94
CA GLY A 50 -0.72 -9.53 -8.72
C GLY A 50 -1.89 -9.08 -7.85
N ILE A 51 -2.02 -7.77 -7.58
CA ILE A 51 -3.18 -7.19 -6.88
C ILE A 51 -4.28 -6.94 -7.92
N SER A 52 -5.44 -7.56 -7.73
CA SER A 52 -6.59 -7.26 -8.60
C SER A 52 -7.20 -5.91 -8.24
N SER A 53 -7.94 -5.29 -9.16
CA SER A 53 -8.64 -4.01 -8.92
C SER A 53 -9.56 -4.08 -7.68
N VAL A 54 -10.20 -5.23 -7.45
CA VAL A 54 -11.02 -5.49 -6.25
C VAL A 54 -10.19 -5.46 -4.97
N ASP A 55 -9.06 -6.17 -4.93
CA ASP A 55 -8.17 -6.18 -3.76
C ASP A 55 -7.59 -4.79 -3.50
N LEU A 56 -7.20 -4.07 -4.56
CA LEU A 56 -6.69 -2.70 -4.46
C LEU A 56 -7.75 -1.77 -3.88
N GLU A 57 -9.01 -1.90 -4.28
CA GLU A 57 -10.11 -1.08 -3.77
C GLU A 57 -10.38 -1.39 -2.30
N GLU A 58 -10.39 -2.67 -1.91
CA GLU A 58 -10.48 -3.11 -0.52
C GLU A 58 -9.32 -2.56 0.34
N ILE A 59 -8.09 -2.67 -0.14
CA ILE A 59 -6.88 -2.17 0.52
C ILE A 59 -6.94 -0.66 0.65
N SER A 60 -7.28 0.05 -0.43
CA SER A 60 -7.39 1.50 -0.44
C SER A 60 -8.41 1.97 0.59
N ASN A 61 -9.58 1.33 0.64
CA ASN A 61 -10.62 1.64 1.62
C ASN A 61 -10.15 1.37 3.05
N SER A 62 -9.40 0.28 3.28
CA SER A 62 -8.83 -0.02 4.59
C SER A 62 -7.75 0.99 5.01
N LEU A 63 -6.90 1.42 4.08
CA LEU A 63 -5.88 2.44 4.30
C LEU A 63 -6.50 3.82 4.58
N MET A 64 -7.64 4.12 3.94
CA MET A 64 -8.42 5.34 4.20
C MET A 64 -9.05 5.36 5.58
N ASP A 65 -9.67 4.25 5.99
CA ASP A 65 -10.24 4.09 7.33
C ASP A 65 -9.17 4.28 8.41
N LYS A 66 -7.96 3.76 8.16
CA LYS A 66 -6.78 3.95 9.01
C LYS A 66 -6.20 5.37 8.97
N GLY A 67 -6.63 6.22 8.03
CA GLY A 67 -6.08 7.56 7.83
C GLY A 67 -4.64 7.57 7.33
N LEU A 68 -4.24 6.56 6.55
CA LEU A 68 -2.91 6.49 5.92
C LEU A 68 -2.91 7.06 4.51
N VAL A 69 -4.05 7.01 3.83
CA VAL A 69 -4.24 7.53 2.47
C VAL A 69 -5.57 8.28 2.37
N TYR A 70 -5.66 9.17 1.39
CA TYR A 70 -6.87 9.92 1.09
C TYR A 70 -7.00 10.13 -0.42
N GLU A 71 -8.23 10.32 -0.91
CA GLU A 71 -8.49 10.67 -2.31
C GLU A 71 -8.75 12.20 -2.43
N PRO A 72 -7.71 13.03 -2.69
CA PRO A 72 -7.92 14.47 -2.92
C PRO A 72 -8.81 14.75 -4.12
N ASN A 73 -8.73 13.90 -5.15
CA ASN A 73 -9.52 13.98 -6.36
C ASN A 73 -10.07 12.60 -6.70
N LEU A 74 -11.26 12.55 -7.30
CA LEU A 74 -11.73 11.35 -7.99
C LEU A 74 -10.63 10.92 -8.97
N ARG A 75 -10.16 9.67 -8.85
CA ARG A 75 -9.03 9.06 -9.61
C ARG A 75 -7.62 9.27 -9.05
N TYR A 76 -7.41 9.91 -7.91
CA TYR A 76 -6.08 10.11 -7.33
C TYR A 76 -6.05 9.73 -5.86
N LEU A 77 -5.09 8.89 -5.47
CA LEU A 77 -4.85 8.50 -4.10
C LEU A 77 -3.55 9.15 -3.61
N LYS A 78 -3.56 9.72 -2.41
CA LYS A 78 -2.40 10.34 -1.82
C LYS A 78 -2.17 9.79 -0.41
N ARG A 79 -0.91 9.49 -0.10
CA ARG A 79 -0.49 9.14 1.25
C ARG A 79 -0.49 10.38 2.13
N ILE A 80 -0.99 10.26 3.36
CA ILE A 80 -0.96 11.32 4.39
C ILE A 80 0.45 11.47 4.96
#